data_AF-A0A379Z3I5-F1
#
_entry.id   AF-A0A379Z3I5-F1
#
_cell.length_a   1.000
_cell.length_b   1.000
_cell.length_c   1.000
_cell.angle_alpha   90.00
_cell.angle_beta   90.00
_cell.angle_gamma   90.00
#
_symmetry.space_group_name_H-M   'P 1'
#
loop_
_entity.id
_entity.type
_entity.pdbx_description
1 polymer ?
#
loop_
_entity_poly.entity_id
_entity_poly.type
_entity_poly.pdbx_seq_one_letter_code
_entity_poly.pdbx_strand_id
1 'polypeptide(L)'
;MIIAEPGSRKSAPVRLVTEPLTALEKAHAKSKMKSAKDDAKQLTKQKYKNSAYAKKAKSLVAQLLDHPPTSKEYKLLELQLDDALEKHQEIAKVKAPKILVVQDPTLKGLLQIAEAQSEPVLIYKDELAPFLEEVYSSKNSGFRRYLIEAMDGKNSYTNVTALKSIQTVKPPIISLLGTTQPSVILKLVGKVAAEKIVDDGYIDRFQLLAFPNSSYVMEHSLNIEYVDEQSLVSLTTLVKLLYKKQKSAFMVTLNSQAKKQFDDFKATLSKYQKSGDVPPLVKNKLSKYPDMMLSIALVIAVLRSFEKDPSSIFTLKTLKSNDIEMAIKWTKYYFGHLKKLWGSKSSKKENALKVLVNIKSLLDSDKCFTTRDITQRNWAGINKDTDKAKSALKLLVNEGVIKSVNTEKKTGRPSEKWQLIVNIVD
;
A
#
# COMPACT_ATOMS: atom_id res chain seq x y z
N MET A 1 -5.52 -1.03 2.53
CA MET A 1 -6.07 0.30 2.85
C MET A 1 -7.54 0.15 3.22
N ILE A 2 -7.96 0.81 4.29
CA ILE A 2 -9.35 0.78 4.76
C ILE A 2 -9.95 2.19 4.62
N ILE A 3 -11.04 2.30 3.89
CA ILE A 3 -11.75 3.57 3.64
C ILE A 3 -13.09 3.50 4.37
N ALA A 4 -13.25 4.35 5.38
CA ALA A 4 -14.51 4.48 6.10
C ALA A 4 -14.66 5.89 6.69
N GLU A 5 -15.91 6.29 6.93
CA GLU A 5 -16.26 7.62 7.41
C GLU A 5 -15.56 7.96 8.75
N PRO A 6 -15.46 9.26 9.09
CA PRO A 6 -15.14 9.67 10.45
C PRO A 6 -16.09 9.00 11.45
N GLY A 7 -15.57 8.58 12.60
CA GLY A 7 -16.37 7.95 13.65
C GLY A 7 -16.62 6.45 13.48
N SER A 8 -16.28 5.82 12.35
CA SER A 8 -16.44 4.36 12.15
C SER A 8 -15.49 3.48 12.99
N ARG A 9 -14.73 4.04 13.95
CA ARG A 9 -13.81 3.34 14.89
C ARG A 9 -12.80 2.37 14.25
N LYS A 10 -12.45 2.59 12.98
CA LYS A 10 -11.52 1.77 12.18
C LYS A 10 -10.11 1.61 12.77
N SER A 11 -9.65 2.57 13.57
CA SER A 11 -8.31 2.61 14.14
C SER A 11 -8.07 1.49 15.17
N ALA A 12 -9.08 1.13 15.97
CA ALA A 12 -8.91 0.13 17.03
C ALA A 12 -8.63 -1.28 16.48
N PRO A 13 -9.43 -1.82 15.53
CA PRO A 13 -9.10 -3.10 14.89
C PRO A 13 -7.73 -3.11 14.21
N VAL A 14 -7.35 -2.02 13.53
CA VAL A 14 -6.06 -1.96 12.83
C VAL A 14 -4.90 -1.98 13.82
N ARG A 15 -4.99 -1.20 14.91
CA ARG A 15 -3.98 -1.18 15.96
C ARG A 15 -3.76 -2.58 16.55
N LEU A 16 -4.84 -3.29 16.84
CA LEU A 16 -4.84 -4.64 17.40
C LEU A 16 -4.07 -5.64 16.52
N VAL A 17 -4.18 -5.53 15.19
CA VAL A 17 -3.43 -6.39 14.24
C VAL A 17 -1.96 -6.00 14.11
N THR A 18 -1.61 -4.73 14.35
CA THR A 18 -0.21 -4.24 14.30
C THR A 18 0.57 -4.42 15.61
N GLU A 19 -0.12 -4.63 16.73
CA GLU A 19 0.48 -4.73 18.05
C GLU A 19 1.52 -5.86 18.19
N PRO A 20 1.32 -7.06 17.62
CA PRO A 20 2.32 -8.12 17.68
C PRO A 20 3.69 -7.73 17.09
N LEU A 21 3.69 -6.95 16.00
CA LEU A 21 4.92 -6.47 15.36
C LEU A 21 5.64 -5.46 16.27
N THR A 22 4.88 -4.53 16.84
CA THR A 22 5.40 -3.51 17.76
C THR A 22 5.94 -4.14 19.05
N ALA A 23 5.26 -5.15 19.58
CA ALA A 23 5.69 -5.89 20.76
C ALA A 23 7.00 -6.65 20.49
N LEU A 24 7.12 -7.27 19.32
CA LEU A 24 8.34 -7.95 18.89
C LEU A 24 9.52 -6.98 18.75
N GLU A 25 9.30 -5.82 18.11
CA GLU A 25 10.31 -4.76 17.99
C GLU A 25 10.79 -4.27 19.36
N LYS A 26 9.86 -3.98 20.28
CA LYS A 26 10.19 -3.57 21.66
C LYS A 26 10.98 -4.63 22.42
N ALA A 27 10.64 -5.91 22.26
CA ALA A 27 11.37 -7.00 22.89
C ALA A 27 12.83 -7.07 22.37
N HIS A 28 13.04 -6.86 21.07
CA HIS A 28 14.37 -6.77 20.47
C HIS A 28 15.15 -5.54 20.91
N ALA A 29 14.50 -4.37 20.97
CA ALA A 29 15.13 -3.16 21.47
C ALA A 29 15.62 -3.36 22.92
N LYS A 30 14.77 -3.92 23.79
CA LYS A 30 15.13 -4.22 25.19
C LYS A 30 16.30 -5.19 25.31
N SER A 31 16.31 -6.29 24.54
CA SER A 31 17.42 -7.25 24.58
C SER A 31 18.74 -6.64 24.11
N LYS A 32 18.70 -5.79 23.07
CA LYS A 32 19.87 -5.07 22.58
C LYS A 32 20.33 -3.92 23.49
N MET A 33 19.43 -3.21 24.16
CA MET A 33 19.84 -2.18 25.13
C MET A 33 20.62 -2.78 26.31
N LYS A 34 20.32 -4.04 26.66
CA LYS A 34 21.07 -4.78 27.69
C LYS A 34 22.49 -5.13 27.22
N SER A 35 22.67 -5.61 25.98
CA SER A 35 24.00 -5.89 25.42
C SER A 35 24.79 -4.62 25.06
N ALA A 36 24.10 -3.54 24.68
CA ALA A 36 24.71 -2.30 24.22
C ALA A 36 25.55 -1.59 25.30
N LYS A 37 25.26 -1.78 26.60
CA LYS A 37 26.10 -1.20 27.67
C LYS A 37 27.49 -1.83 27.70
N ASP A 38 27.56 -3.15 27.52
CA ASP A 38 28.82 -3.90 27.49
C ASP A 38 29.56 -3.63 26.17
N ASP A 39 28.84 -3.62 25.05
CA ASP A 39 29.38 -3.28 23.73
C ASP A 39 29.92 -1.84 23.68
N ALA A 40 29.21 -0.86 24.27
CA ALA A 40 29.64 0.54 24.29
C ALA A 40 30.96 0.73 25.03
N LYS A 41 31.17 0.01 26.15
CA LYS A 41 32.43 0.04 26.91
C LYS A 41 33.57 -0.57 26.10
N GLN A 42 33.33 -1.70 25.42
CA GLN A 42 34.32 -2.33 24.53
C GLN A 42 34.66 -1.47 23.31
N LEU A 43 33.66 -0.89 22.65
CA LEU A 43 33.82 0.01 21.51
C LEU A 43 34.58 1.27 21.90
N THR A 44 34.33 1.81 23.08
CA THR A 44 35.07 2.95 23.62
C THR A 44 36.54 2.59 23.88
N LYS A 45 36.81 1.41 24.48
CA LYS A 45 38.18 0.90 24.66
C LYS A 45 38.88 0.71 23.30
N GLN A 46 38.18 0.20 22.28
CA GLN A 46 38.72 0.03 20.95
C GLN A 46 39.00 1.37 20.25
N LYS A 47 38.12 2.36 20.40
CA LYS A 47 38.35 3.73 19.90
C LYS A 47 39.65 4.33 20.45
N TYR A 48 39.88 4.20 21.76
CA TYR A 48 41.11 4.69 22.37
C TYR A 48 42.35 3.93 21.89
N LYS A 49 42.27 2.59 21.73
CA LYS A 49 43.35 1.79 21.12
C LYS A 49 43.66 2.24 19.70
N ASN A 50 42.65 2.38 18.84
CA ASN A 50 42.83 2.84 17.47
C ASN A 50 43.41 4.25 17.42
N SER A 51 42.98 5.16 18.30
CA SER A 51 43.56 6.51 18.40
C SER A 51 45.04 6.46 18.79
N ALA A 52 45.43 5.57 19.70
CA ALA A 52 46.83 5.37 20.08
C ALA A 52 47.66 4.81 18.91
N TYR A 53 47.16 3.79 18.21
CA TYR A 53 47.82 3.25 17.02
C TYR A 53 47.92 4.27 15.89
N ALA A 54 46.88 5.08 15.65
CA ALA A 54 46.91 6.16 14.66
C ALA A 54 47.95 7.24 15.01
N LYS A 55 48.09 7.60 16.30
CA LYS A 55 49.15 8.51 16.76
C LYS A 55 50.55 7.89 16.56
N LYS A 56 50.72 6.60 16.90
CA LYS A 56 51.98 5.87 16.69
C LYS A 56 52.34 5.80 15.21
N ALA A 57 51.39 5.43 14.34
CA ALA A 57 51.58 5.38 12.90
C ALA A 57 52.00 6.74 12.33
N LYS A 58 51.35 7.85 12.75
CA LYS A 58 51.77 9.20 12.36
C LYS A 58 53.19 9.54 12.78
N SER A 59 53.61 9.15 13.98
CA SER A 59 54.99 9.34 14.46
C SER A 59 56.00 8.53 13.66
N LEU A 60 55.69 7.28 13.33
CA LEU A 60 56.56 6.40 12.54
C LEU A 60 56.72 6.91 11.10
N VAL A 61 55.63 7.38 10.49
CA VAL A 61 55.66 8.03 9.17
C VAL A 61 56.55 9.27 9.19
N ALA A 62 56.48 10.09 10.25
CA ALA A 62 57.36 11.25 10.37
C ALA A 62 58.85 10.86 10.46
N GLN A 63 59.17 9.81 11.24
CA GLN A 63 60.54 9.29 11.36
C GLN A 63 61.05 8.65 10.06
N LEU A 64 60.19 7.99 9.28
CA LEU A 64 60.54 7.43 7.98
C LEU A 64 61.03 8.50 6.99
N LEU A 65 60.56 9.73 7.11
CA LEU A 65 60.99 10.84 6.24
C LEU A 65 62.45 11.27 6.51
N ASP A 66 62.99 10.97 7.69
CA ASP A 66 64.36 11.33 8.08
C ASP A 66 65.41 10.29 7.65
N HIS A 67 64.97 9.15 7.09
CA HIS A 67 65.85 8.04 6.70
C HIS A 67 65.68 7.68 5.21
N PRO A 68 66.77 7.39 4.48
CA PRO A 68 66.66 6.98 3.08
C PRO A 68 66.01 5.59 2.97
N PRO A 69 65.17 5.34 1.93
CA PRO A 69 64.43 4.08 1.76
C PRO A 69 65.27 2.80 1.71
N THR A 70 66.56 2.93 1.41
CA THR A 70 67.52 1.81 1.31
C THR A 70 68.18 1.46 2.64
N SER A 71 68.03 2.27 3.69
CA SER A 71 68.65 2.05 5.00
C SER A 71 68.01 0.91 5.80
N LYS A 72 68.78 0.32 6.71
CA LYS A 72 68.27 -0.70 7.65
C LYS A 72 67.27 -0.08 8.64
N GLU A 73 67.49 1.16 9.09
CA GLU A 73 66.54 1.87 9.95
C GLU A 73 65.18 2.08 9.27
N TYR A 74 65.17 2.48 7.98
CA TYR A 74 63.92 2.66 7.24
C TYR A 74 63.10 1.37 7.18
N LYS A 75 63.72 0.25 6.81
CA LYS A 75 63.03 -1.06 6.74
C LYS A 75 62.49 -1.52 8.09
N LEU A 76 63.19 -1.20 9.19
CA LEU A 76 62.73 -1.53 10.54
C LEU A 76 61.52 -0.68 10.95
N LEU A 77 61.52 0.62 10.63
CA LEU A 77 60.42 1.53 10.89
C LEU A 77 59.17 1.19 10.06
N GLU A 78 59.36 0.75 8.81
CA GLU A 78 58.29 0.28 7.93
C GLU A 78 57.60 -0.96 8.51
N LEU A 79 58.36 -1.94 9.00
CA LEU A 79 57.80 -3.12 9.68
C LEU A 79 56.99 -2.76 10.95
N GLN A 80 57.44 -1.74 11.69
CA GLN A 80 56.72 -1.25 12.88
C GLN A 80 55.46 -0.45 12.53
N LEU A 81 55.47 0.22 11.38
CA LEU A 81 54.30 0.93 10.85
C LEU A 81 53.24 -0.07 10.42
N ASP A 82 53.62 -1.13 9.71
CA ASP A 82 52.73 -2.22 9.31
C ASP A 82 52.10 -2.89 10.53
N ASP A 83 52.88 -3.23 11.57
CA ASP A 83 52.36 -3.78 12.83
C ASP A 83 51.35 -2.83 13.51
N ALA A 84 51.60 -1.51 13.47
CA ALA A 84 50.68 -0.53 14.04
C ALA A 84 49.38 -0.38 13.23
N LEU A 85 49.46 -0.51 11.90
CA LEU A 85 48.31 -0.47 10.99
C LEU A 85 47.48 -1.75 11.06
N GLU A 86 48.11 -2.93 11.15
CA GLU A 86 47.42 -4.22 11.36
C GLU A 86 46.67 -4.27 12.70
N LYS A 87 47.22 -3.64 13.74
CA LYS A 87 46.58 -3.53 15.05
C LYS A 87 45.43 -2.52 15.08
N HIS A 88 45.27 -1.68 14.05
CA HIS A 88 44.12 -0.81 13.90
C HIS A 88 42.91 -1.60 13.39
N GLN A 89 42.02 -1.99 14.32
CA GLN A 89 40.84 -2.78 13.97
C GLN A 89 39.67 -1.88 13.58
N GLU A 90 38.86 -2.29 12.59
CA GLU A 90 37.59 -1.60 12.34
C GLU A 90 36.69 -1.63 13.58
N ILE A 91 36.16 -0.47 13.96
CA ILE A 91 35.19 -0.38 15.06
C ILE A 91 33.86 -0.90 14.53
N ALA A 92 33.48 -2.09 14.97
CA ALA A 92 32.18 -2.67 14.62
C ALA A 92 31.06 -1.67 14.92
N LYS A 93 30.27 -1.33 13.91
CA LYS A 93 29.08 -0.47 14.11
C LYS A 93 28.10 -1.22 15.01
N VAL A 94 27.64 -0.58 16.10
CA VAL A 94 26.55 -1.13 16.92
C VAL A 94 25.37 -1.38 16.00
N LYS A 95 24.99 -2.65 15.85
CA LYS A 95 23.84 -3.00 15.00
C LYS A 95 22.59 -2.49 15.71
N ALA A 96 21.96 -1.46 15.14
CA ALA A 96 20.71 -0.90 15.64
C ALA A 96 19.64 -2.00 15.86
N PRO A 97 18.66 -1.78 16.76
CA PRO A 97 17.49 -2.64 16.81
C PRO A 97 16.82 -2.67 15.43
N LYS A 98 16.27 -3.83 15.07
CA LYS A 98 15.51 -3.96 13.81
C LYS A 98 14.24 -3.13 13.92
N ILE A 99 13.81 -2.54 12.81
CA ILE A 99 12.62 -1.71 12.72
C ILE A 99 11.60 -2.46 11.87
N LEU A 100 10.49 -2.86 12.46
CA LEU A 100 9.43 -3.62 11.79
C LEU A 100 8.25 -2.74 11.40
N VAL A 101 7.98 -1.69 12.17
CA VAL A 101 6.86 -0.76 11.92
C VAL A 101 7.38 0.67 11.88
N VAL A 102 6.98 1.44 10.87
CA VAL A 102 7.34 2.85 10.72
C VAL A 102 6.09 3.68 10.47
N GLN A 103 5.95 4.80 11.18
CA GLN A 103 4.85 5.73 10.99
C GLN A 103 5.20 6.80 9.97
N ASP A 104 6.33 7.49 10.11
CA ASP A 104 6.69 8.64 9.25
C ASP A 104 8.04 8.44 8.56
N PRO A 105 8.11 7.59 7.51
CA PRO A 105 9.35 7.32 6.83
C PRO A 105 9.73 8.43 5.83
N THR A 106 11.03 8.74 5.77
CA THR A 106 11.64 9.44 4.63
C THR A 106 12.31 8.43 3.70
N LEU A 107 12.55 8.80 2.44
CA LEU A 107 13.33 7.96 1.51
C LEU A 107 14.69 7.58 2.10
N LYS A 108 15.43 8.55 2.64
CA LYS A 108 16.75 8.29 3.26
C LYS A 108 16.65 7.32 4.44
N GLY A 109 15.64 7.47 5.29
CA GLY A 109 15.40 6.58 6.43
C GLY A 109 15.10 5.14 5.99
N LEU A 110 14.24 4.95 4.99
CA LEU A 110 13.94 3.61 4.49
C LEU A 110 15.15 2.94 3.82
N LEU A 111 15.97 3.70 3.10
CA LEU A 111 17.21 3.18 2.52
C LEU A 111 18.21 2.75 3.58
N GLN A 112 18.32 3.50 4.68
CA GLN A 112 19.14 3.11 5.82
C GLN A 112 18.61 1.83 6.47
N ILE A 113 17.29 1.68 6.60
CA ILE A 113 16.68 0.44 7.11
C ILE A 113 17.00 -0.74 6.18
N ALA A 114 16.79 -0.59 4.87
CA ALA A 114 17.07 -1.64 3.88
C ALA A 114 18.57 -2.02 3.80
N GLU A 115 19.47 -1.10 4.13
CA GLU A 115 20.91 -1.37 4.27
C GLU A 115 21.23 -2.14 5.57
N ALA A 116 20.51 -1.82 6.66
CA ALA A 116 20.78 -2.38 7.98
C ALA A 116 20.11 -3.75 8.23
N GLN A 117 19.02 -4.06 7.53
CA GLN A 117 18.19 -5.25 7.76
C GLN A 117 17.55 -5.76 6.46
N SER A 118 17.22 -7.05 6.41
CA SER A 118 16.53 -7.66 5.26
C SER A 118 15.07 -7.99 5.51
N GLU A 119 14.61 -7.75 6.72
CA GLU A 119 13.27 -8.01 7.19
C GLU A 119 12.28 -7.01 6.58
N PRO A 120 11.08 -7.47 6.20
CA PRO A 120 10.03 -6.60 5.71
C PRO A 120 9.69 -5.50 6.71
N VAL A 121 9.37 -4.32 6.19
CA VAL A 121 8.96 -3.14 6.97
C VAL A 121 7.49 -2.84 6.68
N LEU A 122 6.71 -2.63 7.74
CA LEU A 122 5.35 -2.14 7.64
C LEU A 122 5.33 -0.62 7.83
N ILE A 123 4.88 0.12 6.84
CA ILE A 123 4.48 1.52 7.02
C ILE A 123 3.04 1.50 7.54
N TYR A 124 2.82 2.05 8.74
CA TYR A 124 1.50 2.14 9.35
C TYR A 124 1.05 3.59 9.49
N LYS A 125 -0.14 3.91 8.96
CA LYS A 125 -0.76 5.24 9.04
C LYS A 125 -2.20 5.15 9.51
N ASP A 126 -2.52 5.75 10.65
CA ASP A 126 -3.90 5.85 11.13
C ASP A 126 -4.75 6.80 10.24
N GLU A 127 -4.10 7.70 9.50
CA GLU A 127 -4.69 8.44 8.39
C GLU A 127 -3.69 8.55 7.23
N LEU A 128 -4.02 7.96 6.08
CA LEU A 128 -3.16 7.95 4.90
C LEU A 128 -3.18 9.28 4.16
N ALA A 129 -4.17 10.16 4.37
CA ALA A 129 -4.33 11.39 3.60
C ALA A 129 -3.06 12.25 3.50
N PRO A 130 -2.40 12.68 4.60
CA PRO A 130 -1.20 13.51 4.52
C PRO A 130 -0.05 12.78 3.82
N PHE A 131 0.06 11.47 4.06
CA PHE A 131 1.10 10.64 3.46
C PHE A 131 0.92 10.51 1.94
N LEU A 132 -0.31 10.31 1.47
CA LEU A 132 -0.61 10.25 0.05
C LEU A 132 -0.32 11.60 -0.63
N GLU A 133 -0.69 12.72 0.00
CA GLU A 133 -0.37 14.06 -0.52
C GLU A 133 1.15 14.30 -0.61
N GLU A 134 1.89 13.90 0.42
CA GLU A 134 3.34 13.97 0.44
C GLU A 134 3.97 13.12 -0.67
N VAL A 135 3.53 11.87 -0.84
CA VAL A 135 4.04 10.94 -1.85
C VAL A 135 3.70 11.43 -3.28
N TYR A 136 2.52 12.04 -3.47
CA TYR A 136 2.10 12.59 -4.76
C TYR A 136 2.70 13.97 -5.09
N SER A 137 3.34 14.64 -4.13
CA SER A 137 4.09 15.87 -4.36
C SER A 137 5.19 15.67 -5.40
N SER A 138 5.35 16.63 -6.31
CA SER A 138 6.39 16.59 -7.35
C SER A 138 7.81 16.53 -6.77
N LYS A 139 8.01 17.10 -5.58
CA LYS A 139 9.29 17.05 -4.83
C LYS A 139 9.68 15.63 -4.37
N ASN A 140 8.71 14.72 -4.29
CA ASN A 140 8.88 13.38 -3.72
C ASN A 140 8.72 12.26 -4.76
N SER A 141 8.90 12.56 -6.05
CA SER A 141 8.85 11.57 -7.13
C SER A 141 9.79 10.37 -6.91
N GLY A 142 11.01 10.63 -6.43
CA GLY A 142 11.98 9.59 -6.09
C GLY A 142 11.52 8.70 -4.92
N PHE A 143 10.87 9.30 -3.91
CA PHE A 143 10.31 8.55 -2.79
C PHE A 143 9.16 7.64 -3.24
N ARG A 144 8.25 8.18 -4.06
CA ARG A 144 7.14 7.40 -4.64
C ARG A 144 7.64 6.22 -5.47
N ARG A 145 8.62 6.45 -6.35
CA ARG A 145 9.24 5.39 -7.16
C ARG A 145 9.86 4.29 -6.30
N TYR A 146 10.56 4.66 -5.23
CA TYR A 146 11.12 3.69 -4.30
C TYR A 146 10.04 2.87 -3.60
N LEU A 147 8.94 3.50 -3.16
CA LEU A 147 7.82 2.77 -2.55
C LEU A 147 7.18 1.78 -3.54
N ILE A 148 7.00 2.16 -4.80
CA ILE A 148 6.47 1.25 -5.84
C ILE A 148 7.37 0.02 -5.99
N GLU A 149 8.69 0.23 -6.08
CA GLU A 149 9.68 -0.85 -6.21
C GLU A 149 9.68 -1.77 -4.98
N ALA A 150 9.68 -1.18 -3.78
CA ALA A 150 9.72 -1.91 -2.53
C ALA A 150 8.41 -2.65 -2.21
N MET A 151 7.28 -2.19 -2.74
CA MET A 151 6.00 -2.90 -2.67
C MET A 151 5.97 -4.12 -3.61
N ASP A 152 6.69 -4.07 -4.74
CA ASP A 152 6.85 -5.23 -5.62
C ASP A 152 7.76 -6.29 -5.00
N GLY A 153 8.80 -5.88 -4.26
CA GLY A 153 9.65 -6.78 -3.47
C GLY A 153 10.44 -7.80 -4.30
N LYS A 154 10.58 -7.57 -5.61
CA LYS A 154 11.23 -8.50 -6.55
C LYS A 154 12.67 -8.12 -6.89
N ASN A 155 12.93 -6.83 -7.10
CA ASN A 155 14.24 -6.38 -7.57
C ASN A 155 15.06 -5.77 -6.45
N SER A 156 16.39 -5.92 -6.55
CA SER A 156 17.31 -5.13 -5.77
C SER A 156 17.19 -3.65 -6.17
N TYR A 157 17.31 -2.77 -5.20
CA TYR A 157 17.27 -1.33 -5.41
C TYR A 157 18.67 -0.75 -5.24
N THR A 158 19.13 -0.02 -6.26
CA THR A 158 20.42 0.68 -6.24
C THR A 158 20.16 2.18 -6.31
N ASN A 159 20.71 2.91 -5.35
CA ASN A 159 20.66 4.36 -5.30
C ASN A 159 22.09 4.90 -5.19
N VAL A 160 22.53 5.62 -6.22
CA VAL A 160 23.86 6.23 -6.27
C VAL A 160 23.71 7.73 -6.15
N THR A 161 24.39 8.30 -5.15
CA THR A 161 24.53 9.75 -4.96
C THR A 161 26.00 10.12 -5.02
N ALA A 162 26.32 11.40 -5.25
CA ALA A 162 27.70 11.89 -5.34
C ALA A 162 28.56 11.57 -4.10
N LEU A 163 27.94 11.38 -2.93
CA LEU A 163 28.61 11.14 -1.65
C LEU A 163 28.52 9.67 -1.18
N LYS A 164 27.56 8.90 -1.70
CA LYS A 164 27.26 7.55 -1.22
C LYS A 164 26.54 6.72 -2.28
N SER A 165 27.01 5.50 -2.50
CA SER A 165 26.25 4.45 -3.18
C SER A 165 25.59 3.55 -2.13
N ILE A 166 24.27 3.39 -2.20
CA ILE A 166 23.51 2.40 -1.42
C ILE A 166 23.00 1.37 -2.41
N GLN A 167 23.45 0.13 -2.25
CA GLN A 167 22.91 -1.01 -2.98
C GLN A 167 22.28 -1.97 -1.96
N THR A 168 21.00 -2.25 -2.12
CA THR A 168 20.34 -3.23 -1.25
C THR A 168 20.77 -4.63 -1.67
N VAL A 169 21.32 -5.43 -0.74
CA VAL A 169 21.75 -6.82 -0.98
C VAL A 169 20.56 -7.73 -1.31
N LYS A 170 19.37 -7.39 -0.81
CA LYS A 170 18.10 -8.07 -1.10
C LYS A 170 17.04 -7.05 -1.51
N PRO A 171 15.98 -7.45 -2.23
CA PRO A 171 14.86 -6.57 -2.52
C PRO A 171 14.29 -5.96 -1.23
N PRO A 172 14.13 -4.62 -1.15
CA PRO A 172 13.41 -4.04 -0.04
C PRO A 172 11.95 -4.50 -0.09
N ILE A 173 11.39 -4.92 1.04
CA ILE A 173 10.00 -5.36 1.14
C ILE A 173 9.27 -4.39 2.07
N ILE A 174 8.42 -3.55 1.47
CA ILE A 174 7.61 -2.57 2.21
C ILE A 174 6.14 -2.89 2.04
N SER A 175 5.47 -3.14 3.15
CA SER A 175 4.01 -3.20 3.22
C SER A 175 3.45 -1.87 3.71
N LEU A 176 2.28 -1.47 3.21
CA LEU A 176 1.60 -0.26 3.63
C LEU A 176 0.21 -0.59 4.15
N LEU A 177 -0.01 -0.34 5.43
CA LEU A 177 -1.31 -0.47 6.09
C LEU A 177 -1.74 0.90 6.57
N GLY A 178 -2.97 1.27 6.25
CA GLY A 178 -3.53 2.47 6.81
C GLY A 178 -4.97 2.66 6.49
N THR A 179 -5.54 3.64 7.17
CA THR A 179 -6.94 4.01 7.04
C THR A 179 -7.07 5.39 6.40
N THR A 180 -8.19 5.66 5.75
CA THR A 180 -8.48 7.00 5.24
C THR A 180 -9.99 7.23 5.15
N GLN A 181 -10.36 8.44 4.80
CA GLN A 181 -11.74 8.86 4.64
C GLN A 181 -12.15 8.84 3.16
N PRO A 182 -13.43 8.54 2.86
CA PRO A 182 -13.93 8.56 1.49
C PRO A 182 -13.67 9.89 0.78
N SER A 183 -13.91 11.02 1.48
CA SER A 183 -13.76 12.36 0.92
C SER A 183 -12.34 12.65 0.42
N VAL A 184 -11.32 12.15 1.11
CA VAL A 184 -9.91 12.37 0.74
C VAL A 184 -9.54 11.51 -0.45
N ILE A 185 -9.75 10.19 -0.36
CA ILE A 185 -9.28 9.28 -1.40
C ILE A 185 -10.04 9.52 -2.72
N LEU A 186 -11.32 9.88 -2.66
CA LEU A 186 -12.11 10.22 -3.84
C LEU A 186 -11.70 11.56 -4.46
N LYS A 187 -11.10 12.49 -3.70
CA LYS A 187 -10.48 13.70 -4.27
C LYS A 187 -9.20 13.33 -5.00
N LEU A 188 -8.36 12.49 -4.40
CA LEU A 188 -7.09 12.05 -5.00
C LEU A 188 -7.33 11.27 -6.30
N VAL A 189 -8.19 10.25 -6.28
CA VAL A 189 -8.57 9.48 -7.48
C VAL A 189 -9.17 10.39 -8.55
N GLY A 190 -9.98 11.37 -8.17
CA GLY A 190 -10.51 12.36 -9.11
C GLY A 190 -9.43 13.23 -9.77
N LYS A 191 -8.34 13.56 -9.05
CA LYS A 191 -7.20 14.28 -9.63
C LYS A 191 -6.42 13.40 -10.61
N VAL A 192 -6.22 12.12 -10.28
CA VAL A 192 -5.55 11.14 -11.17
C VAL A 192 -6.37 10.91 -12.44
N ALA A 193 -7.68 10.69 -12.31
CA ALA A 193 -8.58 10.49 -13.45
C ALA A 193 -8.71 11.73 -14.36
N ALA A 194 -8.49 12.93 -13.82
CA ALA A 194 -8.46 14.18 -14.57
C ALA A 194 -7.04 14.56 -15.04
N GLU A 195 -6.06 13.64 -14.94
CA GLU A 195 -4.66 13.82 -15.34
C GLU A 195 -3.96 15.02 -14.67
N LYS A 196 -4.49 15.49 -13.52
CA LYS A 196 -3.91 16.60 -12.74
C LYS A 196 -2.71 16.17 -11.88
N ILE A 197 -2.58 14.87 -11.65
CA ILE A 197 -1.48 14.23 -10.93
C ILE A 197 -1.06 13.02 -11.74
N VAL A 198 0.24 12.73 -11.74
CA VAL A 198 0.85 11.60 -12.45
C VAL A 198 0.20 10.27 -12.01
N ASP A 199 -0.30 9.50 -12.97
CA ASP A 199 -0.72 8.11 -12.78
C ASP A 199 0.46 7.18 -13.09
N ASP A 200 1.32 6.94 -12.11
CA ASP A 200 2.42 5.98 -12.18
C ASP A 200 2.07 4.63 -11.51
N GLY A 201 0.78 4.40 -11.24
CA GLY A 201 0.29 3.17 -10.65
C GLY A 201 0.57 3.03 -9.15
N TYR A 202 0.96 4.09 -8.43
CA TYR A 202 1.13 4.03 -6.97
C TYR A 202 -0.17 3.67 -6.24
N ILE A 203 -1.30 4.34 -6.52
CA ILE A 203 -2.61 3.97 -5.93
C ILE A 203 -3.01 2.54 -6.32
N ASP A 204 -2.59 2.07 -7.51
CA ASP A 204 -2.90 0.72 -7.98
C ASP A 204 -2.19 -0.37 -7.16
N ARG A 205 -1.22 0.01 -6.31
CA ARG A 205 -0.57 -0.91 -5.35
C ARG A 205 -1.43 -1.20 -4.12
N PHE A 206 -2.47 -0.43 -3.86
CA PHE A 206 -3.43 -0.73 -2.79
C PHE A 206 -4.44 -1.79 -3.24
N GLN A 207 -3.95 -3.01 -3.52
CA GLN A 207 -4.76 -4.10 -4.04
C GLN A 207 -5.77 -4.61 -2.99
N LEU A 208 -5.36 -4.65 -1.72
CA LEU A 208 -6.21 -4.99 -0.57
C LEU A 208 -6.93 -3.72 -0.07
N LEU A 209 -7.97 -3.32 -0.81
CA LEU A 209 -8.78 -2.14 -0.55
C LEU A 209 -10.15 -2.49 0.02
N ALA A 210 -10.45 -2.10 1.26
CA ALA A 210 -11.79 -2.18 1.82
C ALA A 210 -12.45 -0.80 1.79
N PHE A 211 -13.59 -0.67 1.11
CA PHE A 211 -14.38 0.57 1.04
C PHE A 211 -15.89 0.27 1.14
N PRO A 212 -16.37 -0.22 2.29
CA PRO A 212 -17.78 -0.58 2.49
C PRO A 212 -18.72 0.62 2.24
N ASN A 213 -19.99 0.34 1.89
CA ASN A 213 -21.01 1.38 1.90
C ASN A 213 -21.33 1.76 3.35
N SER A 214 -21.63 3.04 3.57
CA SER A 214 -21.95 3.57 4.90
C SER A 214 -23.14 2.85 5.54
N SER A 215 -24.11 2.40 4.72
CA SER A 215 -25.27 1.61 5.16
C SER A 215 -24.95 0.21 5.68
N TYR A 216 -23.75 -0.31 5.40
CA TYR A 216 -23.29 -1.63 5.90
C TYR A 216 -22.38 -1.51 7.12
N VAL A 217 -22.12 -0.29 7.61
CA VAL A 217 -21.49 -0.12 8.92
C VAL A 217 -22.56 -0.52 9.94
N MET A 218 -22.48 -1.75 10.44
CA MET A 218 -23.47 -2.27 11.38
C MET A 218 -23.63 -1.28 12.53
N GLU A 219 -24.88 -0.94 12.86
CA GLU A 219 -25.20 -0.44 14.20
C GLU A 219 -24.63 -1.45 15.20
N HIS A 220 -24.03 -0.97 16.28
CA HIS A 220 -23.37 -1.79 17.30
C HIS A 220 -24.27 -2.96 17.73
N SER A 221 -24.15 -4.11 17.07
CA SER A 221 -24.78 -5.31 17.56
C SER A 221 -23.91 -5.81 18.70
N LEU A 222 -24.55 -6.16 19.82
CA LEU A 222 -23.87 -6.79 20.96
C LEU A 222 -23.32 -8.20 20.60
N ASN A 223 -23.63 -8.68 19.39
CA ASN A 223 -23.26 -9.98 18.83
C ASN A 223 -22.16 -9.89 17.77
N ILE A 224 -21.30 -8.88 17.80
CA ILE A 224 -20.04 -8.96 17.04
C ILE A 224 -19.17 -9.97 17.77
N GLU A 225 -18.84 -11.08 17.11
CA GLU A 225 -17.81 -12.01 17.60
C GLU A 225 -16.57 -11.18 17.97
N TYR A 226 -16.30 -11.07 19.27
CA TYR A 226 -15.11 -10.42 19.76
C TYR A 226 -13.91 -11.21 19.23
N VAL A 227 -12.88 -10.52 18.77
CA VAL A 227 -11.58 -11.17 18.57
C VAL A 227 -11.15 -11.67 19.93
N ASP A 228 -11.23 -12.98 20.14
CA ASP A 228 -10.90 -13.59 21.40
C ASP A 228 -9.39 -13.49 21.67
N GLU A 229 -9.01 -13.59 22.94
CA GLU A 229 -7.60 -13.50 23.36
C GLU A 229 -6.74 -14.61 22.72
N GLN A 230 -7.32 -15.79 22.48
CA GLN A 230 -6.63 -16.93 21.87
C GLN A 230 -6.24 -16.65 20.41
N SER A 231 -7.09 -15.95 19.66
CA SER A 231 -6.82 -15.47 18.30
C SER A 231 -5.64 -14.49 18.28
N LEU A 232 -5.58 -13.56 19.24
CA LEU A 232 -4.46 -12.62 19.38
C LEU A 232 -3.15 -13.29 19.77
N VAL A 233 -3.20 -14.24 20.69
CA VAL A 233 -2.05 -15.07 21.09
C VAL A 233 -1.54 -15.88 19.89
N SER A 234 -2.45 -16.45 19.10
CA SER A 234 -2.12 -17.23 17.91
C SER A 234 -1.44 -16.38 16.84
N LEU A 235 -1.97 -15.19 16.53
CA LEU A 235 -1.35 -14.22 15.62
C LEU A 235 0.05 -13.82 16.11
N THR A 236 0.18 -13.52 17.41
CA THR A 236 1.46 -13.15 18.02
C THR A 236 2.49 -14.28 17.92
N THR A 237 2.04 -15.52 18.12
CA THR A 237 2.88 -16.71 18.01
C THR A 237 3.35 -16.93 16.59
N LEU A 238 2.46 -16.81 15.60
CA LEU A 238 2.79 -16.89 14.18
C LEU A 238 3.84 -15.85 13.79
N VAL A 239 3.64 -14.58 14.15
CA VAL A 239 4.57 -13.48 13.86
C VAL A 239 5.95 -13.76 14.47
N LYS A 240 6.01 -14.17 15.75
CA LYS A 240 7.26 -14.55 16.41
C LYS A 240 7.97 -15.71 15.71
N LEU A 241 7.21 -16.71 15.28
CA LEU A 241 7.74 -17.89 14.59
C LEU A 241 8.35 -17.53 13.23
N LEU A 242 7.60 -16.79 12.40
CA LEU A 242 8.05 -16.32 11.09
C LEU A 242 9.33 -15.49 11.19
N TYR A 243 9.40 -14.63 12.21
CA TYR A 243 10.58 -13.81 12.44
C TYR A 243 11.79 -14.63 12.95
N LYS A 244 11.59 -15.57 13.89
CA LYS A 244 12.70 -16.36 14.48
C LYS A 244 13.26 -17.39 13.51
N LYS A 245 12.41 -18.02 12.72
CA LYS A 245 12.76 -19.14 11.82
C LYS A 245 12.82 -18.69 10.36
N GLN A 246 13.31 -17.47 10.11
CA GLN A 246 13.45 -16.95 8.76
C GLN A 246 14.40 -17.87 7.95
N LYS A 247 13.80 -18.71 7.10
CA LYS A 247 14.51 -19.57 6.15
C LYS A 247 14.68 -18.83 4.83
N SER A 248 15.55 -19.37 3.97
CA SER A 248 15.57 -18.99 2.56
C SER A 248 14.19 -19.14 1.94
N ALA A 249 13.87 -18.30 0.95
CA ALA A 249 12.64 -18.44 0.19
C ALA A 249 12.56 -19.85 -0.43
N PHE A 250 11.37 -20.43 -0.41
CA PHE A 250 11.07 -21.70 -1.06
C PHE A 250 9.79 -21.55 -1.88
N MET A 251 9.66 -22.38 -2.91
CA MET A 251 8.53 -22.31 -3.83
C MET A 251 7.38 -23.17 -3.32
N VAL A 252 6.18 -22.61 -3.34
CA VAL A 252 4.92 -23.33 -3.12
C VAL A 252 4.19 -23.41 -4.46
N THR A 253 3.81 -24.60 -4.89
CA THR A 253 3.16 -24.82 -6.19
C THR A 253 1.64 -25.02 -6.04
N LEU A 254 0.93 -25.06 -7.16
CA LEU A 254 -0.49 -25.42 -7.18
C LEU A 254 -0.62 -26.93 -7.34
N ASN A 255 -1.46 -27.59 -6.55
CA ASN A 255 -1.88 -28.95 -6.88
C ASN A 255 -2.80 -28.94 -8.13
N SER A 256 -3.09 -30.10 -8.70
CA SER A 256 -3.85 -30.20 -9.96
C SER A 256 -5.22 -29.51 -9.93
N GLN A 257 -5.95 -29.64 -8.82
CA GLN A 257 -7.27 -29.01 -8.65
C GLN A 257 -7.17 -27.49 -8.48
N ALA A 258 -6.24 -27.02 -7.64
CA ALA A 258 -5.95 -25.61 -7.43
C ALA A 258 -5.49 -24.92 -8.72
N LYS A 259 -4.70 -25.62 -9.55
CA LYS A 259 -4.28 -25.14 -10.87
C LYS A 259 -5.47 -24.94 -11.80
N LYS A 260 -6.37 -25.93 -11.90
CA LYS A 260 -7.60 -25.82 -12.69
C LYS A 260 -8.45 -24.62 -12.26
N GLN A 261 -8.69 -24.48 -10.96
CA GLN A 261 -9.45 -23.34 -10.41
C GLN A 261 -8.79 -21.99 -10.70
N PHE A 262 -7.46 -21.91 -10.64
CA PHE A 262 -6.73 -20.71 -10.98
C PHE A 262 -6.83 -20.37 -12.48
N ASP A 263 -6.74 -21.37 -13.35
CA ASP A 263 -6.90 -21.18 -14.79
C ASP A 263 -8.32 -20.71 -15.14
N ASP A 264 -9.35 -21.31 -14.52
CA ASP A 264 -10.75 -20.88 -14.67
C ASP A 264 -10.97 -19.44 -14.17
N PHE A 265 -10.34 -19.08 -13.05
CA PHE A 265 -10.37 -17.71 -12.53
C PHE A 265 -9.73 -16.71 -13.51
N LYS A 266 -8.54 -17.01 -14.05
CA LYS A 266 -7.88 -16.16 -15.06
C LYS A 266 -8.74 -16.01 -16.32
N ALA A 267 -9.35 -17.09 -16.80
CA ALA A 267 -10.22 -17.06 -17.96
C ALA A 267 -11.44 -16.15 -17.72
N THR A 268 -12.07 -16.27 -16.55
CA THR A 268 -13.19 -15.41 -16.13
C THR A 268 -12.77 -13.95 -16.06
N LEU A 269 -11.62 -13.68 -15.45
CA LEU A 269 -11.10 -12.32 -15.32
C LEU A 269 -10.77 -11.70 -16.68
N SER A 270 -10.17 -12.46 -17.59
CA SER A 270 -9.87 -12.02 -18.96
C SER A 270 -11.13 -11.68 -19.75
N LYS A 271 -12.17 -12.53 -19.66
CA LYS A 271 -13.50 -12.24 -20.26
C LYS A 271 -14.07 -10.94 -19.71
N TYR A 272 -14.03 -10.75 -18.40
CA TYR A 272 -14.55 -9.55 -17.75
C TYR A 272 -13.75 -8.28 -18.12
N GLN A 273 -12.42 -8.36 -18.17
CA GLN A 273 -11.55 -7.25 -18.59
C GLN A 273 -11.84 -6.80 -20.04
N LYS A 274 -12.21 -7.75 -20.92
CA LYS A 274 -12.60 -7.49 -22.30
C LYS A 274 -14.03 -6.96 -22.44
N SER A 275 -14.89 -7.09 -21.42
CA SER A 275 -16.27 -6.62 -21.51
C SER A 275 -16.37 -5.09 -21.56
N GLY A 276 -17.48 -4.58 -22.07
CA GLY A 276 -17.79 -3.14 -22.10
C GLY A 276 -18.13 -2.56 -20.73
N ASP A 277 -18.40 -3.42 -19.73
CA ASP A 277 -18.97 -3.04 -18.42
C ASP A 277 -17.92 -2.50 -17.44
N VAL A 278 -16.64 -2.54 -17.83
CA VAL A 278 -15.52 -2.15 -16.98
C VAL A 278 -14.93 -0.83 -17.46
N PRO A 279 -14.88 0.22 -16.60
CA PRO A 279 -14.21 1.47 -16.95
C PRO A 279 -12.75 1.25 -17.38
N PRO A 280 -12.21 1.98 -18.38
CA PRO A 280 -10.83 1.81 -18.86
C PRO A 280 -9.78 1.85 -17.74
N LEU A 281 -9.93 2.77 -16.78
CA LEU A 281 -9.04 2.88 -15.62
C LEU A 281 -9.02 1.62 -14.74
N VAL A 282 -10.13 0.88 -14.68
CA VAL A 282 -10.26 -0.38 -13.94
C VAL A 282 -9.67 -1.54 -14.74
N LYS A 283 -9.80 -1.54 -16.08
CA LYS A 283 -9.27 -2.61 -16.95
C LYS A 283 -7.76 -2.81 -16.77
N ASN A 284 -7.00 -1.73 -16.69
CA ASN A 284 -5.53 -1.79 -16.52
C ASN A 284 -5.10 -2.32 -15.14
N LYS A 285 -5.97 -2.18 -14.13
CA LYS A 285 -5.70 -2.60 -12.75
C LYS A 285 -5.98 -4.09 -12.55
N LEU A 286 -6.89 -4.66 -13.35
CA LEU A 286 -7.30 -6.06 -13.26
C LEU A 286 -6.17 -7.05 -13.59
N SER A 287 -5.20 -6.67 -14.42
CA SER A 287 -4.07 -7.54 -14.79
C SER A 287 -3.24 -8.02 -13.58
N LYS A 288 -3.27 -7.27 -12.46
CA LYS A 288 -2.51 -7.57 -11.23
C LYS A 288 -3.26 -8.48 -10.24
N TYR A 289 -4.55 -8.75 -10.48
CA TYR A 289 -5.40 -9.52 -9.56
C TYR A 289 -5.08 -11.02 -9.48
N PRO A 290 -4.61 -11.70 -10.55
CA PRO A 290 -4.19 -13.09 -10.44
C PRO A 290 -3.04 -13.28 -9.44
N ASP A 291 -2.04 -12.41 -9.47
CA ASP A 291 -0.90 -12.44 -8.54
C ASP A 291 -1.34 -12.14 -7.10
N MET A 292 -2.24 -11.16 -6.93
CA MET A 292 -2.82 -10.87 -5.62
C MET A 292 -3.58 -12.08 -5.07
N MET A 293 -4.40 -12.73 -5.90
CA MET A 293 -5.18 -13.90 -5.50
C MET A 293 -4.27 -15.04 -5.03
N LEU A 294 -3.20 -15.34 -5.78
CA LEU A 294 -2.21 -16.35 -5.36
C LEU A 294 -1.51 -15.98 -4.05
N SER A 295 -1.21 -14.69 -3.86
CA SER A 295 -0.60 -14.18 -2.62
C SER A 295 -1.55 -14.38 -1.42
N ILE A 296 -2.85 -14.08 -1.59
CA ILE A 296 -3.89 -14.34 -0.57
C ILE A 296 -4.02 -15.84 -0.31
N ALA A 297 -4.03 -16.68 -1.35
CA ALA A 297 -4.10 -18.13 -1.21
C ALA A 297 -2.92 -18.70 -0.43
N LEU A 298 -1.71 -18.18 -0.66
CA LEU A 298 -0.52 -18.55 0.11
C LEU A 298 -0.66 -18.17 1.59
N VAL A 299 -1.15 -16.96 1.89
CA VAL A 299 -1.42 -16.54 3.28
C VAL A 299 -2.43 -17.48 3.94
N ILE A 300 -3.53 -17.81 3.26
CA ILE A 300 -4.55 -18.75 3.76
C ILE A 300 -3.94 -20.14 4.00
N ALA A 301 -3.12 -20.63 3.08
CA ALA A 301 -2.45 -21.91 3.23
C ALA A 301 -1.47 -21.92 4.42
N VAL A 302 -0.77 -20.80 4.66
CA VAL A 302 0.11 -20.63 5.84
C VAL A 302 -0.70 -20.65 7.12
N LEU A 303 -1.80 -19.90 7.20
CA LEU A 303 -2.68 -19.87 8.37
C LEU A 303 -3.25 -21.27 8.67
N ARG A 304 -3.82 -21.93 7.66
CA ARG A 304 -4.34 -23.30 7.76
C ARG A 304 -3.27 -24.30 8.21
N SER A 305 -2.04 -24.15 7.74
CA SER A 305 -0.94 -25.05 8.11
C SER A 305 -0.50 -24.78 9.54
N PHE A 306 -0.43 -23.51 9.94
CA PHE A 306 -0.08 -23.08 11.30
C PHE A 306 -1.08 -23.60 12.34
N GLU A 307 -2.38 -23.52 12.06
CA GLU A 307 -3.43 -24.02 12.95
C GLU A 307 -3.32 -25.53 13.21
N LYS A 308 -2.89 -26.30 12.19
CA LYS A 308 -2.70 -27.74 12.33
C LYS A 308 -1.39 -28.07 13.07
N ASP A 309 -0.29 -27.44 12.67
CA ASP A 309 1.03 -27.57 13.27
C ASP A 309 1.87 -26.34 12.91
N PRO A 310 2.27 -25.51 13.89
CA PRO A 310 3.10 -24.33 13.65
C PRO A 310 4.37 -24.61 12.84
N SER A 311 4.99 -25.79 13.00
CA SER A 311 6.24 -26.11 12.31
C SER A 311 6.05 -26.40 10.81
N SER A 312 4.84 -26.79 10.42
CA SER A 312 4.49 -27.22 9.05
C SER A 312 4.45 -26.07 8.04
N ILE A 313 4.38 -24.81 8.49
CA ILE A 313 4.39 -23.65 7.59
C ILE A 313 5.65 -23.57 6.73
N PHE A 314 6.77 -24.12 7.22
CA PHE A 314 8.06 -24.13 6.53
C PHE A 314 8.28 -25.35 5.62
N THR A 315 7.31 -26.25 5.55
CA THR A 315 7.33 -27.46 4.70
C THR A 315 6.15 -27.50 3.74
N LEU A 316 5.38 -26.41 3.65
CA LEU A 316 4.27 -26.25 2.73
C LEU A 316 4.75 -26.40 1.28
N LYS A 317 4.26 -27.42 0.58
CA LYS A 317 4.65 -27.68 -0.82
C LYS A 317 3.63 -27.17 -1.82
N THR A 318 2.35 -27.30 -1.48
CA THR A 318 1.25 -27.03 -2.42
C THR A 318 0.11 -26.24 -1.80
N LEU A 319 -0.50 -25.38 -2.61
CA LEU A 319 -1.81 -24.80 -2.32
C LEU A 319 -2.91 -25.80 -2.71
N LYS A 320 -3.94 -25.87 -1.86
CA LYS A 320 -5.10 -26.77 -2.02
C LYS A 320 -6.31 -26.02 -2.60
N SER A 321 -7.32 -26.79 -3.01
CA SER A 321 -8.60 -26.26 -3.53
C SER A 321 -9.20 -25.19 -2.62
N ASN A 322 -9.34 -25.49 -1.33
CA ASN A 322 -9.95 -24.59 -0.36
C ASN A 322 -9.18 -23.27 -0.20
N ASP A 323 -7.84 -23.29 -0.35
CA ASP A 323 -7.01 -22.08 -0.27
C ASP A 323 -7.33 -21.15 -1.45
N ILE A 324 -7.48 -21.72 -2.66
CA ILE A 324 -7.83 -20.98 -3.88
C ILE A 324 -9.28 -20.48 -3.83
N GLU A 325 -10.23 -21.31 -3.41
CA GLU A 325 -11.65 -20.92 -3.31
C GLU A 325 -11.84 -19.73 -2.38
N MET A 326 -11.20 -19.76 -1.22
CA MET A 326 -11.25 -18.66 -0.26
C MET A 326 -10.54 -17.41 -0.79
N ALA A 327 -9.39 -17.57 -1.45
CA ALA A 327 -8.68 -16.45 -2.07
C ALA A 327 -9.49 -15.80 -3.20
N ILE A 328 -10.24 -16.58 -4.00
CA ILE A 328 -11.15 -16.06 -5.02
C ILE A 328 -12.26 -15.22 -4.38
N LYS A 329 -12.83 -15.66 -3.25
CA LYS A 329 -13.85 -14.90 -2.50
C LYS A 329 -13.30 -13.55 -2.03
N TRP A 330 -12.13 -13.54 -1.41
CA TRP A 330 -11.45 -12.29 -1.00
C TRP A 330 -11.12 -11.39 -2.18
N THR A 331 -10.65 -11.96 -3.29
CA THR A 331 -10.32 -11.22 -4.50
C THR A 331 -11.55 -10.55 -5.09
N LYS A 332 -12.70 -11.24 -5.13
CA LYS A 332 -13.99 -10.66 -5.53
C LYS A 332 -14.44 -9.53 -4.61
N TYR A 333 -14.25 -9.69 -3.30
CA TYR A 333 -14.54 -8.66 -2.30
C TYR A 333 -13.73 -7.38 -2.58
N TYR A 334 -12.39 -7.49 -2.65
CA TYR A 334 -11.52 -6.34 -2.93
C TYR A 334 -11.78 -5.73 -4.31
N PHE A 335 -12.13 -6.56 -5.30
CA PHE A 335 -12.51 -6.06 -6.61
C PHE A 335 -13.78 -5.20 -6.59
N GLY A 336 -14.80 -5.59 -5.81
CA GLY A 336 -16.00 -4.77 -5.60
C GLY A 336 -15.68 -3.38 -5.06
N HIS A 337 -14.76 -3.30 -4.10
CA HIS A 337 -14.32 -2.04 -3.52
C HIS A 337 -13.43 -1.21 -4.47
N LEU A 338 -12.59 -1.86 -5.28
CA LEU A 338 -11.83 -1.17 -6.32
C LEU A 338 -12.77 -0.55 -7.36
N LYS A 339 -13.79 -1.30 -7.80
CA LYS A 339 -14.84 -0.78 -8.69
C LYS A 339 -15.57 0.39 -8.06
N LYS A 340 -15.86 0.35 -6.76
CA LYS A 340 -16.43 1.51 -6.06
C LYS A 340 -15.46 2.68 -6.10
N LEU A 341 -14.19 2.52 -5.73
CA LEU A 341 -13.22 3.61 -5.70
C LEU A 341 -13.05 4.30 -7.07
N TRP A 342 -12.85 3.51 -8.12
CA TRP A 342 -12.55 4.01 -9.47
C TRP A 342 -13.80 4.24 -10.32
N GLY A 343 -14.90 3.56 -10.02
CA GLY A 343 -16.19 3.73 -10.66
C GLY A 343 -17.08 4.80 -10.00
N SER A 344 -16.74 5.27 -8.79
CA SER A 344 -17.53 6.25 -8.02
C SER A 344 -17.57 7.65 -8.62
N LYS A 345 -16.81 7.98 -9.67
CA LYS A 345 -16.86 9.36 -10.22
C LYS A 345 -16.93 9.39 -11.74
N SER A 346 -17.97 8.79 -12.27
CA SER A 346 -18.65 9.47 -13.36
C SER A 346 -19.46 10.60 -12.73
N SER A 347 -18.96 11.84 -12.77
CA SER A 347 -19.73 13.03 -12.37
C SER A 347 -21.11 13.03 -13.05
N LYS A 348 -21.18 12.46 -14.26
CA LYS A 348 -22.40 12.18 -15.00
C LYS A 348 -23.36 11.22 -14.27
N LYS A 349 -22.88 10.11 -13.67
CA LYS A 349 -23.70 9.16 -12.87
C LYS A 349 -24.18 9.78 -11.56
N GLU A 350 -23.31 10.48 -10.82
CA GLU A 350 -23.71 11.15 -9.58
C GLU A 350 -24.75 12.23 -9.84
N ASN A 351 -24.56 13.04 -10.88
CA ASN A 351 -25.51 14.05 -11.30
C ASN A 351 -26.84 13.42 -11.77
N ALA A 352 -26.80 12.30 -12.49
CA ALA A 352 -28.01 11.58 -12.93
C ALA A 352 -28.80 11.00 -11.74
N LEU A 353 -28.14 10.37 -10.77
CA LEU A 353 -28.78 9.91 -9.53
C LEU A 353 -29.39 11.07 -8.75
N LYS A 354 -28.71 12.23 -8.71
CA LYS A 354 -29.22 13.42 -8.03
C LYS A 354 -30.49 13.96 -8.71
N VAL A 355 -30.52 13.97 -10.04
CA VAL A 355 -31.73 14.28 -10.81
C VAL A 355 -32.82 13.25 -10.52
N LEU A 356 -32.49 11.96 -10.49
CA LEU A 356 -33.45 10.88 -10.25
C LEU A 356 -34.10 10.96 -8.86
N VAL A 357 -33.32 11.14 -7.80
CA VAL A 357 -33.81 11.26 -6.41
C VAL A 357 -34.75 12.45 -6.26
N ASN A 358 -34.49 13.54 -6.98
CA ASN A 358 -35.28 14.76 -6.91
C ASN A 358 -36.32 14.87 -8.03
N ILE A 359 -36.47 13.85 -8.88
CA ILE A 359 -37.21 13.97 -10.15
C ILE A 359 -38.66 14.35 -9.89
N LYS A 360 -39.29 13.79 -8.85
CA LYS A 360 -40.67 14.09 -8.46
C LYS A 360 -40.90 15.58 -8.17
N SER A 361 -39.89 16.30 -7.67
CA SER A 361 -39.97 17.75 -7.38
C SER A 361 -39.81 18.64 -8.62
N LEU A 362 -39.45 18.04 -9.77
CA LEU A 362 -39.24 18.74 -11.04
C LEU A 362 -40.42 18.57 -12.00
N LEU A 363 -41.27 17.55 -11.80
CA LEU A 363 -42.32 17.20 -12.74
C LEU A 363 -43.45 18.25 -12.77
N ASP A 364 -43.83 18.68 -13.96
CA ASP A 364 -45.07 19.38 -14.25
C ASP A 364 -46.26 18.41 -14.32
N SER A 365 -47.47 18.94 -14.61
CA SER A 365 -48.71 18.16 -14.74
C SER A 365 -48.63 17.03 -15.77
N ASP A 366 -47.76 17.17 -16.77
CA ASP A 366 -47.58 16.22 -17.87
C ASP A 366 -46.42 15.25 -17.61
N LYS A 367 -45.93 15.20 -16.36
CA LYS A 367 -44.75 14.44 -15.94
C LYS A 367 -43.50 14.82 -16.73
N CYS A 368 -43.37 16.10 -17.08
CA CYS A 368 -42.25 16.65 -17.82
C CYS A 368 -41.45 17.66 -16.97
N PHE A 369 -40.20 17.88 -17.37
CA PHE A 369 -39.34 18.93 -16.80
C PHE A 369 -38.31 19.38 -17.84
N THR A 370 -37.63 20.50 -17.61
CA THR A 370 -36.60 21.04 -18.51
C THR A 370 -35.21 20.97 -17.90
N THR A 371 -34.19 21.05 -18.75
CA THR A 371 -32.79 21.19 -18.29
C THR A 371 -32.59 22.42 -17.39
N ARG A 372 -33.37 23.49 -17.61
CA ARG A 372 -33.31 24.72 -16.81
C ARG A 372 -33.84 24.49 -15.39
N ASP A 373 -34.85 23.65 -15.22
CA ASP A 373 -35.40 23.33 -13.90
C ASP A 373 -34.37 22.62 -13.02
N ILE A 374 -33.41 21.92 -13.62
CA ILE A 374 -32.26 21.34 -12.91
C ILE A 374 -31.24 22.42 -12.55
N THR A 375 -30.80 23.23 -13.52
CA THR A 375 -29.70 24.21 -13.30
C THR A 375 -30.09 25.33 -12.34
N GLN A 376 -31.38 25.71 -12.28
CA GLN A 376 -31.88 26.71 -11.33
C GLN A 376 -31.83 26.24 -9.88
N ARG A 377 -31.90 24.92 -9.63
CA ARG A 377 -31.81 24.36 -8.28
C ARG A 377 -30.40 24.42 -7.70
N ASN A 378 -29.40 24.73 -8.52
CA ASN A 378 -28.00 24.89 -8.13
C ASN A 378 -27.48 23.72 -7.27
N TRP A 379 -27.87 22.50 -7.62
CA TRP A 379 -27.46 21.31 -6.87
C TRP A 379 -25.95 21.10 -6.95
N ALA A 380 -25.30 20.88 -5.80
CA ALA A 380 -23.87 20.62 -5.74
C ALA A 380 -23.47 19.50 -6.71
N GLY A 381 -22.51 19.77 -7.61
CA GLY A 381 -22.05 18.87 -8.67
C GLY A 381 -22.56 19.23 -10.06
N ILE A 382 -23.77 19.79 -10.16
CA ILE A 382 -24.34 20.33 -11.41
C ILE A 382 -24.20 21.86 -11.43
N ASN A 383 -24.46 22.53 -10.31
CA ASN A 383 -24.50 24.00 -10.21
C ASN A 383 -25.41 24.61 -11.29
N LYS A 384 -25.11 25.81 -11.79
CA LYS A 384 -25.79 26.43 -12.94
C LYS A 384 -25.26 25.96 -14.31
N ASP A 385 -24.52 24.85 -14.36
CA ASP A 385 -23.83 24.35 -15.56
C ASP A 385 -24.77 23.47 -16.41
N THR A 386 -25.16 23.99 -17.57
CA THR A 386 -26.09 23.33 -18.50
C THR A 386 -25.51 22.04 -19.09
N ASP A 387 -24.20 21.98 -19.33
CA ASP A 387 -23.57 20.82 -19.97
C ASP A 387 -23.52 19.63 -19.01
N LYS A 388 -23.27 19.88 -17.72
CA LYS A 388 -23.36 18.85 -16.68
C LYS A 388 -24.77 18.32 -16.51
N ALA A 389 -25.78 19.18 -16.56
CA ALA A 389 -27.18 18.78 -16.52
C ALA A 389 -27.55 17.91 -17.73
N LYS A 390 -27.20 18.34 -18.95
CA LYS A 390 -27.46 17.57 -20.18
C LYS A 390 -26.73 16.23 -20.20
N SER A 391 -25.49 16.20 -19.72
CA SER A 391 -24.74 14.96 -19.59
C SER A 391 -25.45 13.96 -18.67
N ALA A 392 -25.93 14.42 -17.51
CA ALA A 392 -26.71 13.59 -16.59
C ALA A 392 -28.01 13.07 -17.23
N LEU A 393 -28.75 13.95 -17.93
CA LEU A 393 -29.99 13.60 -18.61
C LEU A 393 -29.79 12.56 -19.72
N LYS A 394 -28.72 12.70 -20.52
CA LYS A 394 -28.37 11.71 -21.55
C LYS A 394 -28.13 10.32 -20.95
N LEU A 395 -27.61 10.23 -19.73
CA LEU A 395 -27.51 8.94 -19.05
C LEU A 395 -28.88 8.39 -18.69
N LEU A 396 -29.77 9.19 -18.09
CA LEU A 396 -31.13 8.75 -17.75
C LEU A 396 -31.96 8.33 -18.97
N VAL A 397 -31.73 8.96 -20.13
CA VAL A 397 -32.31 8.54 -21.42
C VAL A 397 -31.79 7.16 -21.83
N ASN A 398 -30.47 6.95 -21.78
CA ASN A 398 -29.86 5.66 -22.14
C ASN A 398 -30.35 4.51 -21.24
N GLU A 399 -30.63 4.79 -19.97
CA GLU A 399 -31.16 3.83 -19.00
C GLU A 399 -32.70 3.68 -19.09
N GLY A 400 -33.36 4.35 -20.05
CA GLY A 400 -34.80 4.23 -20.28
C GLY A 400 -35.70 4.90 -19.23
N VAL A 401 -35.14 5.74 -18.35
CA VAL A 401 -35.89 6.41 -17.28
C VAL A 401 -36.71 7.58 -17.83
N ILE A 402 -36.12 8.39 -18.71
CA ILE A 402 -36.72 9.58 -19.30
C ILE A 402 -36.57 9.57 -20.84
N LYS A 403 -37.45 10.26 -21.56
CA LYS A 403 -37.31 10.54 -23.00
C LYS A 403 -37.28 12.03 -23.27
N SER A 404 -36.61 12.42 -24.35
CA SER A 404 -36.74 13.78 -24.90
C SER A 404 -38.11 13.93 -25.55
N VAL A 405 -38.77 15.04 -25.28
CA VAL A 405 -40.02 15.46 -25.91
C VAL A 405 -39.77 16.82 -26.53
N ASN A 406 -39.86 16.89 -27.85
CA ASN A 406 -39.82 18.15 -28.56
C ASN A 406 -41.18 18.83 -28.44
N THR A 407 -41.18 20.05 -27.92
CA THR A 407 -42.37 20.91 -28.01
C THR A 407 -42.33 21.60 -29.37
N GLU A 408 -43.20 21.18 -30.27
CA GLU A 408 -43.45 21.94 -31.50
C GLU A 408 -44.09 23.28 -31.11
N LYS A 409 -43.31 24.35 -31.15
CA LYS A 409 -43.83 25.71 -31.05
C LYS A 409 -43.91 26.31 -32.45
N LYS A 410 -45.07 26.89 -32.78
CA LYS A 410 -45.30 27.64 -34.04
C LYS A 410 -44.40 28.88 -34.17
N THR A 411 -43.83 29.40 -33.08
CA THR A 411 -42.84 30.50 -33.07
C THR A 411 -41.87 30.38 -31.87
N GLY A 412 -40.58 30.65 -32.10
CA GLY A 412 -39.51 30.66 -31.08
C GLY A 412 -38.64 29.39 -31.03
N ARG A 413 -37.47 29.47 -30.36
CA ARG A 413 -36.52 28.34 -30.24
C ARG A 413 -37.19 27.17 -29.51
N PRO A 414 -37.15 25.94 -30.05
CA PRO A 414 -37.72 24.76 -29.41
C PRO A 414 -37.14 24.56 -28.01
N SER A 415 -38.01 24.36 -27.03
CA SER A 415 -37.64 24.01 -25.66
C SER A 415 -37.59 22.48 -25.53
N GLU A 416 -36.40 21.94 -25.30
CA GLU A 416 -36.18 20.53 -25.02
C GLU A 416 -36.78 20.19 -23.64
N LYS A 417 -37.86 19.41 -23.63
CA LYS A 417 -38.48 18.85 -22.42
C LYS A 417 -38.08 17.39 -22.26
N TRP A 418 -38.06 16.92 -21.02
CA TRP A 418 -37.80 15.53 -20.65
C TRP A 418 -39.02 14.97 -19.96
N GLN A 419 -39.55 13.85 -20.45
CA GLN A 419 -40.71 13.17 -19.89
C GLN A 419 -40.28 11.87 -19.21
N LEU A 420 -40.81 11.62 -18.01
CA LEU A 420 -40.61 10.37 -17.27
C LEU A 420 -41.36 9.21 -17.98
N ILE A 421 -40.68 8.09 -18.27
CA ILE A 421 -41.25 6.98 -19.06
C ILE A 421 -41.74 5.78 -18.22
N VAL A 422 -41.10 5.42 -17.09
CA VAL A 422 -41.41 4.16 -16.39
C VAL A 422 -41.42 4.28 -14.85
N ASN A 423 -42.37 3.56 -14.23
CA ASN A 423 -42.57 3.33 -12.79
C ASN A 423 -41.26 2.97 -12.09
N ILE A 424 -40.83 3.82 -11.17
CA ILE A 424 -39.79 3.50 -10.19
C ILE A 424 -40.40 2.41 -9.30
N VAL A 425 -39.99 1.16 -9.51
CA VAL A 425 -40.17 0.13 -8.48
C VAL A 425 -39.34 0.59 -7.29
N ASP A 426 -40.00 0.76 -6.14
CA ASP A 426 -39.41 1.25 -4.89
C ASP A 426 -38.13 0.49 -4.48
#